data_AF-Q3ZDI5-F1
#
_entry.id   AF-Q3ZDI5-F1
#
_cell.length_a   1.000
_cell.length_b   1.000
_cell.length_c   1.000
_cell.angle_alpha   90.00
_cell.angle_beta   90.00
_cell.angle_gamma   90.00
#
_symmetry.space_group_name_H-M   'P 1'
#
loop_
_entity.id
_entity.type
_entity.pdbx_description
1 polymer ?
#
loop_
_entity_poly.entity_id
_entity_poly.type
_entity_poly.pdbx_seq_one_letter_code
_entity_poly.pdbx_strand_id
1 'polypeptide(L)'
;TGGGPGLDQKTIDSYPKILFSRHQKLPLTCQDTWCSICLGEYEYKEVLRLMPDCRHCFHASCIDAWLKLNASCPLCRTSPLPSPLPTPLSGLIPLAR
;
A
#
# COMPACT_ATOMS: atom_id res chain seq x y z
N THR A 1 15.73 -2.77 12.18
CA THR A 1 15.27 -2.10 10.95
C THR A 1 14.67 -3.16 10.04
N GLY A 2 13.37 -3.44 10.21
CA GLY A 2 12.70 -4.56 9.54
C GLY A 2 11.94 -4.10 8.31
N GLY A 3 12.62 -4.00 7.16
CA GLY A 3 11.99 -4.07 5.85
C GLY A 3 12.27 -5.47 5.33
N GLY A 4 11.24 -6.31 5.24
CA GLY A 4 11.37 -7.59 4.53
C GLY A 4 11.76 -7.37 3.07
N PRO A 5 12.15 -8.43 2.34
CA PRO A 5 12.45 -8.32 0.92
C PRO A 5 11.26 -7.67 0.20
N GLY A 6 11.56 -6.81 -0.79
CA GLY A 6 10.54 -6.17 -1.61
C GLY A 6 9.75 -7.17 -2.45
N LEU A 7 8.76 -6.66 -3.18
CA LEU A 7 7.85 -7.43 -4.01
C LEU A 7 8.35 -7.56 -5.45
N ASP A 8 8.03 -8.69 -6.08
CA ASP A 8 8.27 -8.88 -7.51
C ASP A 8 7.39 -7.96 -8.36
N GLN A 9 7.92 -7.58 -9.53
CA GLN A 9 7.24 -6.68 -10.48
C GLN A 9 5.84 -7.17 -10.86
N LYS A 10 5.67 -8.50 -11.04
CA LYS A 10 4.37 -9.10 -11.38
C LYS A 10 3.31 -8.87 -10.30
N THR A 11 3.71 -8.96 -9.03
CA THR A 11 2.83 -8.71 -7.89
C THR A 11 2.45 -7.24 -7.83
N ILE A 12 3.45 -6.35 -7.93
CA ILE A 12 3.23 -4.90 -7.97
C ILE A 12 2.26 -4.55 -9.10
N ASP A 13 2.44 -5.09 -10.30
CA ASP A 13 1.60 -4.78 -11.46
C ASP A 13 0.15 -5.21 -11.34
N SER A 14 -0.15 -6.21 -10.51
CA SER A 14 -1.53 -6.62 -10.24
C SER A 14 -2.32 -5.62 -9.40
N TYR A 15 -1.65 -4.64 -8.78
CA TYR A 15 -2.34 -3.68 -7.90
C TYR A 15 -3.21 -2.72 -8.71
N PRO A 16 -4.35 -2.27 -8.15
CA PRO A 16 -5.26 -1.39 -8.86
C PRO A 16 -4.58 -0.09 -9.32
N LYS A 17 -4.79 0.26 -10.60
CA LYS A 17 -4.35 1.52 -11.20
C LYS A 17 -5.55 2.40 -11.48
N ILE A 18 -5.39 3.70 -11.29
CA ILE A 18 -6.37 4.73 -11.68
C ILE A 18 -5.67 5.78 -12.55
N LEU A 19 -6.40 6.30 -13.53
CA LEU A 19 -5.97 7.47 -14.28
C LEU A 19 -6.48 8.71 -13.57
N PHE A 20 -5.56 9.58 -13.15
CA PHE A 20 -5.93 10.83 -12.51
C PHE A 20 -6.63 11.75 -13.51
N SER A 21 -7.81 12.21 -13.13
CA SER A 21 -8.57 13.21 -13.86
C SER A 21 -9.11 14.25 -12.89
N ARG A 22 -8.80 15.53 -13.14
CA ARG A 22 -9.23 16.67 -12.32
C ARG A 22 -10.76 16.76 -12.15
N HIS A 23 -11.50 16.16 -13.07
CA HIS A 23 -12.97 16.18 -13.10
C HIS A 23 -13.62 14.87 -12.65
N GLN A 24 -12.85 13.81 -12.38
CA GLN A 24 -13.40 12.57 -11.84
C GLN A 24 -13.33 12.61 -10.32
N LYS A 25 -14.42 12.21 -9.67
CA LYS A 25 -14.37 11.88 -8.24
C LYS A 25 -13.41 10.72 -8.08
N LEU A 26 -12.20 10.98 -7.59
CA LEU A 26 -11.30 9.91 -7.18
C LEU A 26 -12.02 9.01 -6.16
N PRO A 27 -11.64 7.73 -6.06
CA PRO A 27 -12.12 6.89 -4.98
C PRO A 27 -11.92 7.64 -3.66
N LEU A 28 -12.90 7.58 -2.74
CA LEU A 28 -12.86 8.25 -1.44
C LEU A 28 -11.57 8.00 -0.63
N THR A 29 -10.78 7.00 -1.04
CA THR A 29 -9.53 6.60 -0.41
C THR A 29 -8.28 7.30 -0.96
N CYS A 30 -8.38 7.96 -2.13
CA CYS A 30 -7.38 8.91 -2.62
C CYS A 30 -7.81 10.33 -2.25
N GLN A 31 -7.88 10.62 -0.94
CA GLN A 31 -8.29 11.94 -0.44
C GLN A 31 -7.27 13.03 -0.74
N ASP A 32 -5.99 12.66 -0.89
CA ASP A 32 -4.91 13.59 -1.18
C ASP A 32 -4.77 13.86 -2.68
N THR A 33 -4.44 15.11 -3.01
CA THR A 33 -4.10 15.55 -4.37
C THR A 33 -2.59 15.52 -4.66
N TRP A 34 -1.81 14.89 -3.78
CA TRP A 34 -0.35 14.86 -3.82
C TRP A 34 0.18 13.47 -3.47
N CYS A 35 1.36 13.15 -3.99
CA CYS A 35 2.07 11.91 -3.71
C CYS A 35 3.00 12.08 -2.52
N SER A 36 2.80 11.32 -1.45
CA SER A 36 3.67 11.41 -0.26
C SER A 36 5.07 10.84 -0.43
N ILE A 37 5.39 10.24 -1.59
CA ILE A 37 6.74 9.72 -1.89
C ILE A 37 7.60 10.81 -2.54
N CYS A 38 7.11 11.44 -3.61
CA CYS A 38 7.84 12.49 -4.33
C CYS A 38 7.47 13.91 -3.87
N LEU A 39 6.44 14.05 -3.03
CA LEU A 39 5.85 15.31 -2.57
C LEU A 39 5.28 16.19 -3.70
N GLY A 40 5.03 15.60 -4.88
CA GLY A 40 4.45 16.30 -6.03
C GLY A 40 2.93 16.16 -6.10
N GLU A 41 2.26 17.16 -6.68
CA GLU A 41 0.83 17.11 -6.98
C GLU A 41 0.52 16.09 -8.09
N TYR A 42 -0.72 15.58 -8.11
CA TYR A 42 -1.20 14.75 -9.19
C TYR A 42 -1.64 15.58 -10.40
N GLU A 43 -1.14 15.22 -11.57
CA GLU A 43 -1.42 15.86 -12.84
C GLU A 43 -2.37 15.03 -13.72
N TYR A 44 -3.05 15.73 -14.64
CA TYR A 44 -4.00 15.10 -15.54
C TYR A 44 -3.34 14.00 -16.39
N LYS A 45 -4.00 12.83 -16.45
CA LYS A 45 -3.54 11.60 -17.12
C LYS A 45 -2.37 10.88 -16.46
N GLU A 46 -1.94 11.28 -15.26
CA GLU A 46 -1.01 10.47 -14.51
C GLU A 46 -1.65 9.18 -14.04
N VAL A 47 -0.85 8.11 -14.00
CA VAL A 47 -1.28 6.82 -13.48
C VAL A 47 -0.94 6.77 -12.00
N LEU A 48 -1.97 6.67 -11.17
CA LEU A 48 -1.81 6.42 -9.75
C LEU A 48 -2.05 4.94 -9.47
N ARG A 49 -1.39 4.42 -8.45
CA ARG A 49 -1.59 3.06 -7.97
C ARG A 49 -2.12 3.09 -6.56
N LEU A 50 -3.09 2.22 -6.30
CA LEU A 50 -3.69 2.04 -4.99
C LEU A 50 -3.07 0.82 -4.31
N MET A 51 -2.76 0.97 -3.03
CA MET A 51 -2.48 -0.17 -2.18
C MET A 51 -3.76 -1.01 -2.01
N PRO A 52 -3.70 -2.35 -2.13
CA PRO A 52 -4.89 -3.19 -2.12
C PRO A 52 -5.68 -3.13 -0.78
N ASP A 53 -4.99 -3.18 0.36
CA ASP A 53 -5.66 -3.26 1.68
C ASP A 53 -6.00 -1.89 2.27
N CYS A 54 -5.03 -0.97 2.30
CA CYS A 54 -5.23 0.35 2.92
C CYS A 54 -5.73 1.41 1.95
N ARG A 55 -5.74 1.13 0.64
CA ARG A 55 -6.28 1.99 -0.42
C ARG A 55 -5.66 3.39 -0.54
N HIS A 56 -4.51 3.61 0.09
CA HIS A 56 -3.66 4.79 -0.13
C HIS A 56 -3.14 4.84 -1.56
N CYS A 57 -3.00 6.07 -2.08
CA CYS A 57 -2.72 6.33 -3.48
C CYS A 57 -1.40 7.07 -3.63
N PHE A 58 -0.64 6.71 -4.68
CA PHE A 58 0.66 7.29 -5.03
C PHE A 58 0.81 7.27 -6.55
N HIS A 59 1.74 8.04 -7.12
CA HIS A 59 2.17 7.82 -8.50
C HIS A 59 2.63 6.37 -8.67
N ALA A 60 2.18 5.71 -9.74
CA ALA A 60 2.53 4.33 -10.01
C ALA A 60 4.05 4.14 -10.05
N SER A 61 4.79 5.04 -10.71
CA SER A 61 6.26 5.01 -10.76
C SER A 61 6.90 5.09 -9.37
N CYS A 62 6.39 5.97 -8.49
CA CYS A 62 6.94 6.18 -7.15
C CYS A 62 6.70 4.96 -6.24
N ILE A 63 5.48 4.45 -6.18
CA ILE A 63 5.17 3.30 -5.32
C ILE A 63 5.77 2.00 -5.87
N ASP A 64 5.89 1.84 -7.19
CA ASP A 64 6.52 0.65 -7.78
C ASP A 64 8.01 0.58 -7.42
N ALA A 65 8.72 1.71 -7.45
CA ALA A 65 10.12 1.79 -7.00
C ALA A 65 10.25 1.48 -5.51
N TRP A 66 9.32 1.99 -4.68
CA TRP A 66 9.29 1.71 -3.25
C TRP A 66 9.03 0.24 -2.95
N LEU A 67 8.03 -0.38 -3.59
CA LEU A 67 7.60 -1.75 -3.32
C LEU A 67 8.65 -2.79 -3.70
N LYS A 68 9.52 -2.50 -4.66
CA LYS A 68 10.70 -3.33 -4.99
C LYS A 68 11.71 -3.45 -3.85
N LEU A 69 11.70 -2.50 -2.92
CA LEU A 69 12.61 -2.46 -1.78
C LEU A 69 11.89 -2.73 -0.46
N ASN A 70 10.61 -2.38 -0.36
CA ASN A 70 9.82 -2.45 0.87
C ASN A 70 8.42 -2.97 0.58
N ALA A 71 8.09 -4.17 1.04
CA ALA A 71 6.76 -4.77 0.90
C ALA A 71 5.70 -4.15 1.86
N SER A 72 5.60 -2.82 1.94
CA SER A 72 4.66 -2.14 2.85
C SER A 72 4.27 -0.75 2.35
N CYS A 73 3.06 -0.30 2.70
CA CYS A 73 2.59 1.05 2.41
C CYS A 73 3.47 2.12 3.07
N PRO A 74 3.92 3.17 2.35
CA PRO A 74 4.70 4.28 2.91
C PRO A 74 3.99 5.06 4.03
N LEU A 75 2.66 5.13 3.99
CA LEU A 75 1.86 5.93 4.92
C LEU A 75 1.51 5.16 6.20
N CYS A 76 0.93 3.97 6.07
CA CYS A 76 0.40 3.22 7.22
C CYS A 76 1.20 1.96 7.57
N ARG A 77 2.27 1.65 6.82
CA ARG A 77 3.12 0.46 7.01
C ARG A 77 2.40 -0.88 6.91
N THR A 78 1.14 -0.91 6.47
CA THR A 78 0.41 -2.15 6.17
C THR A 78 1.13 -2.89 5.05
N SER A 79 1.51 -4.14 5.31
CA SER A 79 1.98 -5.04 4.27
C SER A 79 0.80 -5.51 3.42
N PRO A 80 0.93 -5.54 2.09
CA PRO A 80 -0.09 -6.10 1.20
C PRO A 80 -0.12 -7.64 1.20
N LEU A 81 0.80 -8.28 1.94
CA LEU A 81 0.71 -9.69 2.22
C LEU A 81 -0.40 -9.89 3.26
N PRO A 82 -1.39 -10.79 3.03
CA PRO A 82 -2.29 -11.21 4.09
C PRO A 82 -1.42 -11.67 5.25
N SER A 83 -1.59 -11.05 6.42
CA SER A 83 -0.97 -11.57 7.62
C SER A 83 -1.33 -13.07 7.68
N PRO A 84 -0.37 -13.99 7.91
CA PRO A 84 -0.77 -15.28 8.43
C PRO A 84 -1.58 -14.94 9.67
N LEU A 85 -2.84 -15.38 9.66
CA LEU A 85 -3.88 -15.15 10.65
C LEU A 85 -3.26 -14.95 12.05
N PRO A 86 -3.72 -14.01 12.89
CA PRO A 86 -3.34 -14.05 14.30
C PRO A 86 -3.63 -15.46 14.77
N THR A 87 -2.59 -16.24 15.07
CA THR A 87 -2.76 -17.45 15.86
C THR A 87 -3.60 -17.00 17.03
N PRO A 88 -4.83 -17.51 17.21
CA PRO A 88 -5.48 -17.30 18.48
C PRO A 88 -4.47 -17.88 19.47
N LEU A 89 -3.99 -17.07 20.40
CA LEU A 89 -3.30 -17.57 21.58
C LEU A 89 -4.38 -18.21 22.46
N SER A 90 -5.11 -19.18 21.89
CA SER A 90 -6.00 -20.08 22.58
C SER A 90 -5.10 -21.11 23.23
N GLY A 91 -4.85 -20.90 24.52
CA GLY A 91 -4.66 -22.04 25.42
C GLY A 91 -3.27 -22.21 26.02
N LEU A 92 -2.72 -21.18 26.66
CA LEU A 92 -1.84 -21.43 27.81
C LEU A 92 -2.43 -20.76 29.06
N ILE A 93 -3.51 -21.35 29.56
CA ILE A 93 -3.73 -21.42 31.00
C ILE A 93 -3.07 -22.73 31.45
N PRO A 94 -2.04 -22.69 32.30
CA PRO A 94 -1.96 -23.66 33.37
C PRO A 94 -2.33 -22.98 34.69
N LEU A 95 -3.42 -23.45 35.29
CA LEU A 95 -3.75 -23.18 36.68
C LEU A 95 -2.64 -23.79 37.55
N ALA A 96 -1.87 -22.93 38.22
CA ALA A 96 -1.07 -23.23 39.40
C ALA A 96 -0.69 -21.87 40.04
N ARG A 97 -0.91 -21.57 41.32
CA ARG A 97 -1.26 -22.32 42.53
C ARG A 97 -2.01 -21.37 43.46
#